data_AF-A0A419E4B2-F1
#
_entry.id   AF-A0A419E4B2-F1
#
_cell.length_a   1.000
_cell.length_b   1.000
_cell.length_c   1.000
_cell.angle_alpha   90.00
_cell.angle_beta   90.00
_cell.angle_gamma   90.00
#
_symmetry.space_group_name_H-M   'P 1'
#
loop_
_entity.id
_entity.type
_entity.pdbx_description
1 polymer ?
#
loop_
_entity_poly.entity_id
_entity_poly.type
_entity_poly.pdbx_seq_one_letter_code
_entity_poly.pdbx_strand_id
1 'polypeptide(L)'
;MKRTLIFVLMSVILLSACAPAAKDVEASDVWARTGMAGGNSAVYMVLVNGTDMHQELLFATSDVAEAVELHESRMGDSGEMQMIPQASIPLAAGAKVEFKPGGLHVMLIGLKQELKVGDEFEVTLHFKDHADITLKVIVKEAMMDM
;
A
#
# COMPACT_ATOMS: atom_id res chain seq x y z
N MET A 1 45.64 -55.45 -21.44
CA MET A 1 44.74 -56.12 -20.47
C MET A 1 44.03 -55.01 -19.69
N LYS A 2 42.86 -54.55 -20.16
CA LYS A 2 41.53 -54.69 -19.50
C LYS A 2 41.55 -54.18 -18.04
N ARG A 3 41.01 -52.99 -17.72
CA ARG A 3 39.66 -52.73 -17.14
C ARG A 3 39.85 -51.80 -15.92
N THR A 4 39.12 -50.75 -15.57
CA THR A 4 37.88 -50.09 -16.03
C THR A 4 37.91 -48.69 -15.38
N LEU A 5 37.54 -47.64 -16.13
CA LEU A 5 37.24 -46.30 -15.61
C LEU A 5 36.04 -46.37 -14.65
N ILE A 6 36.14 -45.81 -13.45
CA ILE A 6 34.98 -45.49 -12.60
C ILE A 6 34.92 -43.97 -12.48
N PHE A 7 34.11 -43.37 -13.36
CA PHE A 7 33.62 -42.01 -13.20
C PHE A 7 32.52 -42.04 -12.13
N VAL A 8 32.83 -41.58 -10.91
CA VAL A 8 31.80 -41.30 -9.92
C VAL A 8 31.22 -39.92 -10.24
N LEU A 9 30.15 -39.91 -11.02
CA LEU A 9 29.33 -38.74 -11.30
C LEU A 9 28.56 -38.39 -10.02
N MET A 10 29.07 -37.43 -9.24
CA MET A 10 28.38 -36.90 -8.07
C MET A 10 27.29 -35.93 -8.55
N SER A 11 26.10 -36.48 -8.84
CA SER A 11 24.90 -35.69 -9.10
C SER A 11 24.51 -34.92 -7.84
N VAL A 12 24.84 -33.64 -7.78
CA VAL A 12 24.29 -32.71 -6.80
C VAL A 12 22.84 -32.44 -7.20
N ILE A 13 21.91 -33.03 -6.46
CA ILE A 13 20.47 -32.77 -6.58
C ILE A 13 20.23 -31.37 -6.00
N LEU A 14 20.06 -30.38 -6.87
CA LEU A 14 19.53 -29.07 -6.51
C LEU A 14 18.05 -29.26 -6.12
N LEU A 15 17.77 -29.45 -4.83
CA LEU A 15 16.41 -29.28 -4.31
C LEU A 15 16.06 -27.80 -4.41
N SER A 16 15.39 -27.42 -5.50
CA SER A 16 14.69 -26.14 -5.58
C SER A 16 13.49 -26.22 -4.64
N ALA A 17 13.67 -25.76 -3.40
CA ALA A 17 12.59 -25.62 -2.44
C ALA A 17 11.63 -24.53 -2.93
N CYS A 18 10.56 -24.95 -3.61
CA CYS A 18 9.43 -24.08 -3.91
C CYS A 18 8.61 -23.95 -2.62
N ALA A 19 9.01 -23.04 -1.72
CA ALA A 19 8.16 -22.64 -0.61
C ALA A 19 6.95 -21.87 -1.19
N PRO A 20 5.71 -22.13 -0.73
CA PRO A 20 4.59 -21.27 -1.05
C PRO A 20 4.95 -19.84 -0.64
N ALA A 21 4.65 -18.86 -1.50
CA ALA A 21 4.73 -17.45 -1.10
C ALA A 21 3.96 -17.27 0.21
N ALA A 22 4.55 -16.55 1.17
CA ALA A 22 3.87 -16.23 2.40
C ALA A 22 2.61 -15.43 2.05
N LYS A 23 1.47 -15.85 2.59
CA LYS A 23 0.21 -15.12 2.45
C LYS A 23 0.25 -13.92 3.38
N ASP A 24 0.29 -12.72 2.82
CA ASP A 24 0.46 -11.46 3.54
C ASP A 24 -0.55 -10.40 3.05
N VAL A 25 -0.64 -9.28 3.75
CA VAL A 25 -1.29 -8.06 3.22
C VAL A 25 -0.29 -7.34 2.34
N GLU A 26 -0.65 -7.10 1.09
CA GLU A 26 0.21 -6.47 0.10
C GLU A 26 -0.38 -5.14 -0.37
N ALA A 27 0.50 -4.15 -0.55
CA ALA A 27 0.17 -2.89 -1.18
C ALA A 27 0.84 -2.78 -2.55
N SER A 28 0.09 -2.29 -3.53
CA SER A 28 0.58 -2.04 -4.88
C SER A 28 0.07 -0.69 -5.39
N ASP A 29 0.65 -0.21 -6.49
CA ASP A 29 0.28 1.07 -7.11
C ASP A 29 0.25 2.25 -6.12
N VAL A 30 1.24 2.29 -5.23
CA VAL A 30 1.33 3.31 -4.17
C VAL A 30 1.81 4.64 -4.76
N TRP A 31 1.02 5.71 -4.60
CA TRP A 31 1.41 7.06 -5.02
C TRP A 31 0.65 8.14 -4.25
N ALA A 32 1.18 9.36 -4.23
CA ALA A 32 0.50 10.53 -3.70
C ALA A 32 0.33 11.62 -4.75
N ARG A 33 -0.73 12.43 -4.63
CA ARG A 33 -0.83 13.65 -5.43
C ARG A 33 0.07 14.76 -4.88
N THR A 34 0.34 15.77 -5.69
CA THR A 34 1.07 16.96 -5.26
C THR A 34 0.32 17.74 -4.17
N GLY A 35 1.06 18.55 -3.41
CA GLY A 35 0.50 19.37 -2.35
C GLY A 35 1.44 20.48 -1.92
N MET A 36 0.88 21.63 -1.51
CA MET A 36 1.63 22.77 -1.01
C MET A 36 1.84 22.68 0.50
N ALA A 37 2.92 23.27 1.02
CA ALA A 37 3.16 23.36 2.46
C ALA A 37 1.98 24.08 3.16
N GLY A 38 1.57 23.55 4.30
CA GLY A 38 0.36 23.92 5.04
C GLY A 38 -0.96 23.43 4.43
N GLY A 39 -0.94 22.92 3.19
CA GLY A 39 -2.10 22.37 2.50
C GLY A 39 -2.29 20.87 2.74
N ASN A 40 -3.15 20.25 1.94
CA ASN A 40 -3.46 18.82 2.05
C ASN A 40 -3.08 18.05 0.78
N SER A 41 -2.74 16.78 0.94
CA SER A 41 -2.57 15.80 -0.14
C SER A 41 -3.27 14.49 0.21
N ALA A 42 -3.20 13.50 -0.67
CA ALA A 42 -3.77 12.17 -0.48
C ALA A 42 -2.84 11.11 -1.08
N VAL A 43 -2.77 9.97 -0.39
CA VAL A 43 -2.09 8.75 -0.86
C VAL A 43 -3.12 7.74 -1.32
N TYR A 44 -2.80 7.11 -2.45
CA TYR A 44 -3.59 6.15 -3.19
C TYR A 44 -2.77 4.87 -3.35
N MET A 45 -3.45 3.73 -3.36
CA MET A 45 -2.85 2.40 -3.37
C MET A 45 -3.93 1.34 -3.59
N VAL A 46 -3.51 0.15 -3.96
CA VAL A 46 -4.34 -1.05 -3.90
C VAL A 46 -3.84 -1.91 -2.75
N LEU A 47 -4.71 -2.21 -1.78
CA LEU A 47 -4.45 -3.18 -0.73
C LEU A 47 -5.11 -4.51 -1.07
N VAL A 48 -4.34 -5.59 -0.96
CA VAL A 48 -4.83 -6.97 -1.10
C VAL A 48 -4.53 -7.71 0.20
N ASN A 49 -5.56 -8.26 0.84
CA ASN A 49 -5.37 -9.15 1.97
C ASN A 49 -5.19 -10.59 1.46
N GLY A 50 -3.95 -11.01 1.25
CA GLY A 50 -3.63 -12.39 0.84
C GLY A 50 -3.74 -13.41 1.98
N THR A 51 -3.90 -12.96 3.23
CA THR A 51 -4.02 -13.83 4.41
C THR A 51 -5.35 -14.59 4.42
N ASP A 52 -5.41 -15.65 5.23
CA ASP A 52 -6.64 -16.44 5.43
C ASP A 52 -7.55 -15.86 6.53
N MET A 53 -7.19 -14.69 7.09
CA MET A 53 -7.90 -14.04 8.19
C MET A 53 -8.43 -12.66 7.78
N HIS A 54 -9.50 -12.22 8.42
CA HIS A 54 -9.94 -10.84 8.32
C HIS A 54 -8.90 -9.91 8.94
N GLN A 55 -8.56 -8.83 8.23
CA GLN A 55 -7.71 -7.75 8.70
C GLN A 55 -8.50 -6.45 8.78
N GLU A 56 -8.02 -5.51 9.58
CA GLU A 56 -8.64 -4.21 9.77
C GLU A 56 -7.53 -3.15 9.81
N LEU A 57 -7.52 -2.25 8.81
CA LEU A 57 -6.63 -1.09 8.80
C LEU A 57 -7.25 -0.01 9.68
N LEU A 58 -6.56 0.37 10.76
CA LEU A 58 -7.10 1.30 11.76
C LEU A 58 -6.75 2.75 11.41
N PHE A 59 -5.49 3.02 11.12
CA PHE A 59 -5.00 4.36 10.79
C PHE A 59 -3.68 4.28 10.02
N ALA A 60 -3.18 5.43 9.59
CA ALA A 60 -1.87 5.56 8.96
C ALA A 60 -1.09 6.71 9.59
N THR A 61 0.24 6.71 9.44
CA THR A 61 1.13 7.77 9.93
C THR A 61 2.15 8.15 8.87
N SER A 62 2.63 9.40 8.92
CA SER A 62 3.71 9.90 8.08
C SER A 62 4.29 11.18 8.67
N ASP A 63 5.61 11.36 8.53
CA ASP A 63 6.29 12.56 9.02
C ASP A 63 6.04 13.80 8.16
N VAL A 64 5.49 13.65 6.94
CA VAL A 64 5.33 14.77 6.00
C VAL A 64 4.11 15.65 6.28
N ALA A 65 3.23 15.25 7.20
CA ALA A 65 1.98 15.92 7.52
C ALA A 65 1.80 16.11 9.04
N GLU A 66 0.96 17.07 9.44
CA GLU A 66 0.54 17.25 10.83
C GLU A 66 -0.40 16.14 11.30
N ALA A 67 -1.29 15.69 10.42
CA ALA A 67 -2.18 14.56 10.68
C ALA A 67 -2.35 13.68 9.43
N VAL A 68 -2.62 12.40 9.66
CA VAL A 68 -2.89 11.41 8.63
C VAL A 68 -4.16 10.65 9.00
N GLU A 69 -5.11 10.60 8.07
CA GLU A 69 -6.44 10.02 8.31
C GLU A 69 -6.87 9.11 7.15
N LEU A 70 -7.80 8.20 7.40
CA LEU A 70 -8.43 7.38 6.35
C LEU A 70 -9.74 8.06 5.94
N HIS A 71 -9.93 8.36 4.66
CA HIS A 71 -11.09 9.11 4.17
C HIS A 71 -11.77 8.37 3.02
N GLU A 72 -13.06 8.58 2.86
CA GLU A 72 -13.82 8.21 1.67
C GLU A 72 -14.43 9.47 1.03
N SER A 73 -14.15 9.68 -0.24
CA SER A 73 -14.83 10.69 -1.02
C SER A 73 -16.25 10.23 -1.39
N ARG A 74 -17.27 11.02 -1.06
CA ARG A 74 -18.66 10.78 -1.46
C ARG A 74 -19.30 12.06 -1.98
N MET A 75 -20.22 11.90 -2.92
CA MET A 75 -21.05 13.01 -3.38
C MET A 75 -22.08 13.33 -2.29
N GLY A 76 -22.10 14.58 -1.84
CA GLY A 76 -23.12 15.11 -0.94
C GLY A 76 -24.44 15.36 -1.67
N ASP A 77 -25.50 15.59 -0.90
CA ASP A 77 -26.87 15.77 -1.43
C ASP A 77 -27.00 17.00 -2.35
N SER A 78 -26.14 18.01 -2.17
CA SER A 78 -26.09 19.22 -3.02
C SER A 78 -25.09 19.14 -4.17
N GLY A 79 -24.49 17.97 -4.42
CA GLY A 79 -23.58 17.74 -5.55
C GLY A 79 -22.14 18.17 -5.31
N GLU A 80 -21.76 18.51 -4.08
CA GLU A 80 -20.37 18.71 -3.67
C GLU A 80 -19.69 17.40 -3.29
N MET A 81 -18.39 17.28 -3.57
CA MET A 81 -17.60 16.16 -3.07
C MET A 81 -17.23 16.41 -1.61
N GLN A 82 -17.63 15.50 -0.73
CA GLN A 82 -17.28 15.47 0.69
C GLN A 82 -16.19 14.43 0.92
N MET A 83 -15.25 14.72 1.83
CA MET A 83 -14.25 13.77 2.32
C MET A 83 -14.66 13.34 3.73
N ILE A 84 -15.05 12.07 3.88
CA ILE A 84 -15.64 11.55 5.11
C ILE A 84 -14.57 10.69 5.82
N PRO A 85 -14.12 11.07 7.02
CA PRO A 85 -13.21 10.25 7.81
C PRO A 85 -13.79 8.86 8.11
N GLN A 86 -12.95 7.85 8.02
CA GLN A 86 -13.24 6.45 8.30
C GLN A 86 -12.51 6.05 9.57
N ALA A 87 -13.21 5.40 10.51
CA ALA A 87 -12.61 4.92 11.76
C ALA A 87 -11.67 3.73 11.53
N SER A 88 -11.95 2.92 10.51
CA SER A 88 -11.13 1.82 10.05
C SER A 88 -11.57 1.39 8.64
N ILE A 89 -10.75 0.59 7.96
CA ILE A 89 -11.06 -0.04 6.67
C ILE A 89 -11.00 -1.56 6.82
N PRO A 90 -12.14 -2.27 6.70
CA PRO A 90 -12.17 -3.72 6.78
C PRO A 90 -11.56 -4.36 5.53
N LEU A 91 -10.76 -5.40 5.73
CA LEU A 91 -10.08 -6.16 4.69
C LEU A 91 -10.37 -7.66 4.92
N ALA A 92 -11.46 -8.17 4.35
CA ALA A 92 -11.76 -9.60 4.40
C ALA A 92 -10.63 -10.44 3.77
N ALA A 93 -10.50 -11.71 4.16
CA ALA A 93 -9.53 -12.63 3.57
C ALA A 93 -9.74 -12.71 2.04
N GLY A 94 -8.66 -12.54 1.28
CA GLY A 94 -8.67 -12.50 -0.18
C GLY A 94 -9.25 -11.20 -0.79
N ALA A 95 -9.66 -10.23 0.01
CA ALA A 95 -10.26 -8.99 -0.49
C ALA A 95 -9.22 -8.05 -1.11
N LYS A 96 -9.65 -7.33 -2.14
CA LYS A 96 -8.95 -6.19 -2.72
C LYS A 96 -9.71 -4.91 -2.38
N VAL A 97 -9.02 -3.92 -1.82
CA VAL A 97 -9.56 -2.59 -1.54
C VAL A 97 -8.72 -1.56 -2.28
N GLU A 98 -9.38 -0.68 -3.02
CA GLU A 98 -8.75 0.31 -3.86
C GLU A 98 -8.89 1.71 -3.23
N PHE A 99 -7.76 2.32 -2.94
CA PHE A 99 -7.65 3.72 -2.55
C PHE A 99 -7.33 4.53 -3.80
N LYS A 100 -8.28 5.34 -4.27
CA LYS A 100 -8.21 6.07 -5.54
C LYS A 100 -8.85 7.46 -5.45
N PRO A 101 -8.52 8.37 -6.38
CA PRO A 101 -9.21 9.65 -6.50
C PRO A 101 -10.73 9.46 -6.58
N GLY A 102 -11.48 10.24 -5.80
CA GLY A 102 -12.94 10.15 -5.73
C GLY A 102 -13.48 8.94 -4.94
N GLY A 103 -12.63 8.11 -4.34
CA GLY A 103 -13.01 7.02 -3.44
C GLY A 103 -12.26 7.05 -2.11
N LEU A 104 -11.86 5.88 -1.62
CA LEU A 104 -11.01 5.76 -0.44
C LEU A 104 -9.64 6.38 -0.67
N HIS A 105 -9.06 7.00 0.34
CA HIS A 105 -7.70 7.54 0.29
C HIS A 105 -7.13 7.73 1.69
N VAL A 106 -5.81 7.74 1.81
CA VAL A 106 -5.12 8.17 3.03
C VAL A 106 -4.89 9.68 2.90
N MET A 107 -5.62 10.46 3.70
CA MET A 107 -5.57 11.91 3.67
C MET A 107 -4.36 12.42 4.47
N LEU A 108 -3.56 13.28 3.85
CA LEU A 108 -2.44 13.99 4.49
C LEU A 108 -2.89 15.42 4.79
N ILE A 109 -3.01 15.76 6.06
CA ILE A 109 -3.55 17.05 6.52
C ILE A 109 -2.43 17.92 7.06
N GLY A 110 -2.34 19.15 6.56
CA GLY A 110 -1.33 20.12 6.99
C GLY A 110 0.08 19.64 6.65
N LEU A 111 0.41 19.62 5.36
CA LEU A 111 1.73 19.20 4.90
C LEU A 111 2.82 20.10 5.49
N LYS A 112 3.83 19.49 6.10
CA LYS A 112 4.98 20.20 6.70
C LYS A 112 5.97 20.71 5.66
N GLN A 113 5.86 20.18 4.44
CA GLN A 113 6.68 20.53 3.28
C GLN A 113 5.85 20.44 2.01
N GLU A 114 6.31 21.07 0.94
CA GLU A 114 5.72 20.89 -0.39
C GLU A 114 6.00 19.47 -0.90
N LEU A 115 5.02 18.85 -1.57
CA LEU A 115 5.14 17.57 -2.26
C LEU A 115 5.04 17.80 -3.77
N LYS A 116 6.16 17.61 -4.48
CA LYS A 116 6.31 17.79 -5.93
C LYS A 116 6.43 16.45 -6.64
N VAL A 117 6.08 16.43 -7.92
CA VAL A 117 6.23 15.24 -8.76
C VAL A 117 7.67 14.72 -8.69
N GLY A 118 7.81 13.42 -8.42
CA GLY A 118 9.08 12.74 -8.26
C GLY A 118 9.62 12.70 -6.83
N ASP A 119 9.03 13.46 -5.90
CA ASP A 119 9.37 13.34 -4.48
C ASP A 119 8.95 11.97 -3.94
N GLU A 120 9.67 11.50 -2.91
CA GLU A 120 9.41 10.25 -2.24
C GLU A 120 9.33 10.46 -0.73
N PHE A 121 8.43 9.74 -0.07
CA PHE A 121 8.29 9.73 1.39
C PHE A 121 7.68 8.40 1.85
N GLU A 122 7.58 8.22 3.17
CA GLU A 122 7.02 6.99 3.75
C GLU A 122 5.65 7.24 4.39
N VAL A 123 4.77 6.25 4.27
CA VAL A 123 3.52 6.13 5.03
C VAL A 123 3.50 4.78 5.70
N THR A 124 3.24 4.74 7.01
CA THR A 124 3.06 3.47 7.72
C THR A 124 1.58 3.20 7.96
N LEU A 125 1.13 2.02 7.58
CA LEU A 125 -0.22 1.52 7.79
C LEU A 125 -0.27 0.69 9.07
N HIS A 126 -1.22 1.01 9.96
CA HIS A 126 -1.38 0.35 11.24
C HIS A 126 -2.63 -0.51 11.27
N PHE A 127 -2.45 -1.80 11.48
CA PHE A 127 -3.52 -2.78 11.48
C PHE A 127 -3.83 -3.24 12.90
N LYS A 128 -5.03 -3.78 13.08
CA LYS A 128 -5.46 -4.30 14.38
C LYS A 128 -4.72 -5.58 14.79
N ASP A 129 -4.67 -6.55 13.89
CA ASP A 129 -4.16 -7.91 14.15
C ASP A 129 -3.02 -8.32 13.18
N HIS A 130 -2.49 -7.34 12.44
CA HIS A 130 -1.41 -7.51 11.47
C HIS A 130 -0.23 -6.60 11.82
N ALA A 131 0.97 -6.99 11.40
CA ALA A 131 2.14 -6.12 11.52
C ALA A 131 1.94 -4.83 10.71
N ASP A 132 2.55 -3.75 11.18
CA ASP A 132 2.56 -2.50 10.45
C ASP A 132 3.27 -2.65 9.10
N ILE A 133 2.75 -1.96 8.08
CA ILE A 133 3.34 -1.95 6.74
C ILE A 133 3.79 -0.53 6.40
N THR A 134 5.10 -0.34 6.27
CA THR A 134 5.67 0.91 5.78
C THR A 134 5.77 0.90 4.27
N LEU A 135 5.12 1.88 3.64
CA LEU A 135 5.05 2.05 2.21
C LEU A 135 5.93 3.20 1.76
N LYS A 136 6.74 2.95 0.74
CA LYS A 136 7.39 4.00 -0.01
C LYS A 136 6.39 4.60 -1.00
N VAL A 137 6.14 5.90 -0.87
CA VAL A 137 5.17 6.65 -1.66
C VAL A 137 5.91 7.57 -2.61
N ILE A 138 5.59 7.49 -3.90
CA ILE A 138 6.09 8.43 -4.92
C ILE A 138 5.01 9.45 -5.27
N VAL A 139 5.38 10.72 -5.36
CA VAL A 139 4.46 11.79 -5.75
C VAL A 139 4.34 11.84 -7.28
N LYS A 140 3.10 11.82 -7.79
CA LYS A 140 2.78 11.89 -9.22
C LYS A 140 1.79 13.01 -9.50
N GLU A 141 1.74 13.43 -10.75
CA GLU A 141 0.67 14.31 -11.23
C GLU A 141 -0.67 13.57 -11.08
N ALA A 142 -1.68 14.25 -10.53
CA ALA A 142 -3.02 13.68 -10.47
C ALA A 142 -3.61 13.69 -11.88
N MET A 143 -3.53 12.55 -12.58
CA MET A 143 -4.27 12.39 -13.82
C MET A 143 -5.74 12.21 -13.46
N MET A 144 -6.54 13.24 -13.68
CA MET A 144 -7.99 13.08 -13.80
C MET A 144 -8.23 12.38 -15.13
N ASP A 145 -8.58 11.10 -15.09
CA ASP A 145 -9.12 10.43 -16.27
C ASP A 145 -10.41 11.18 -16.65
N MET A 146 -10.31 12.03 -17.69
CA MET A 146 -11.42 12.77 -18.29
C MET A 146 -12.20 11.90 -19.27
#